data_AF-A0A2V7W494-F1
#
_entry.id   AF-A0A2V7W494-F1
#
_cell.length_a   1.000
_cell.length_b   1.000
_cell.length_c   1.000
_cell.angle_alpha   90.00
_cell.angle_beta   90.00
_cell.angle_gamma   90.00
#
_symmetry.space_group_name_H-M   'P 1'
#
loop_
_entity.id
_entity.type
_entity.pdbx_description
1 polymer ?
#
loop_
_entity_poly.entity_id
_entity_poly.type
_entity_poly.pdbx_seq_one_letter_code
_entity_poly.pdbx_strand_id
1 'polypeptide(L)'
;MYHFGKHRHPKKPEPPLSFIRIFVSSPGDCEPERNVLDEVIARINETEGNLTGRQLKLFKWEDNVIPRLGLAPQDVVDDQTPLCDIYLGIMSSRFGGGGKRASGTEKEFRNALENVNAKTQAWMLFYFNDDPPQPKSVAASKELTRVFKFREEVEKLGIIGTYSGVRGSEKGFFERVEQHLRQLLQRPELSTARLSPTSLRPSRRELVMSKRHLRCGVTKHPPLADYQFTNDRQVTFSGYYVDLARDVAARTGLQVDFVPIQWQEFTSDIFAKPVADPRAIDLVLSVFETSERRDYADFTCNFHSIDLCAVVADDSKIQTLDDLRGMQLRWAVAEGEAGWEYAVRELRIESFNTIVVQNPDIGTALSIVSAAAGDVAVVDRVTAYRYIRMHPQAKIRLLKESVLKFKNGIMVPRQDPDFEAWVRDEFSTSRRSPQIAELESQMITDCGGAVTKYA
;
A
#
# COMPACT_ATOMS: atom_id res chain seq x y z
N MET A 1 34.85 63.84 -41.94
CA MET A 1 34.99 63.10 -40.66
C MET A 1 34.07 61.90 -40.69
N TYR A 2 34.61 60.70 -40.89
CA TYR A 2 33.86 59.45 -40.82
C TYR A 2 33.78 59.01 -39.35
N HIS A 3 32.57 58.98 -38.77
CA HIS A 3 32.33 58.42 -37.44
C HIS A 3 31.94 56.94 -37.58
N PHE A 4 32.83 56.05 -37.15
CA PHE A 4 32.53 54.64 -36.93
C PHE A 4 31.62 54.49 -35.71
N GLY A 5 30.32 54.30 -35.94
CA GLY A 5 29.40 53.85 -34.91
C GLY A 5 29.72 52.40 -34.54
N LYS A 6 30.11 52.16 -33.29
CA LYS A 6 30.29 50.81 -32.74
C LYS A 6 28.96 50.05 -32.83
N HIS A 7 28.90 49.04 -33.69
CA HIS A 7 27.84 48.05 -33.68
C HIS A 7 27.85 47.33 -32.32
N ARG A 8 26.90 47.66 -31.44
CA ARG A 8 26.54 46.79 -30.33
C ARG A 8 25.78 45.61 -30.92
N HIS A 9 26.43 44.45 -30.98
CA HIS A 9 25.71 43.21 -31.19
C HIS A 9 24.63 43.09 -30.12
N PRO A 10 23.36 42.80 -30.49
CA PRO A 10 22.36 42.48 -29.49
C PRO A 10 22.85 41.25 -28.71
N LYS A 11 22.97 41.36 -27.38
CA LYS A 11 23.17 40.18 -26.53
C LYS A 11 22.07 39.20 -26.87
N LYS A 12 22.44 37.98 -27.29
CA LYS A 12 21.47 36.89 -27.43
C LYS A 12 20.64 36.83 -26.14
N PRO A 13 19.31 36.72 -26.21
CA PRO A 13 18.50 36.54 -25.00
C PRO A 13 19.05 35.34 -24.24
N GLU A 14 19.31 35.51 -22.94
CA GLU A 14 19.72 34.41 -22.08
C GLU A 14 18.66 33.31 -22.15
N PRO A 15 19.06 32.04 -22.31
CA PRO A 15 18.11 30.94 -22.38
C PRO A 15 17.25 30.91 -21.10
N PRO A 16 15.95 30.61 -21.19
CA PRO A 16 15.09 30.51 -20.02
C PRO A 16 15.63 29.43 -19.07
N LEU A 17 15.83 29.80 -17.81
CA LEU A 17 16.33 28.91 -16.77
C LEU A 17 15.38 27.72 -16.57
N SER A 18 15.90 26.50 -16.70
CA SER A 18 15.21 25.26 -16.34
C SER A 18 15.95 24.55 -15.22
N PHE A 19 15.20 23.92 -14.30
CA PHE A 19 15.77 23.15 -13.20
C PHE A 19 15.60 21.65 -13.45
N ILE A 20 16.68 20.89 -13.25
CA ILE A 20 16.71 19.43 -13.25
C ILE A 20 16.87 18.98 -11.80
N ARG A 21 15.84 18.37 -11.25
CA ARG A 21 15.75 17.96 -9.84
C ARG A 21 16.36 16.58 -9.66
N ILE A 22 17.24 16.44 -8.68
CA ILE A 22 17.94 15.20 -8.37
C ILE A 22 17.53 14.76 -6.97
N PHE A 23 16.91 13.58 -6.87
CA PHE A 23 16.58 12.97 -5.58
C PHE A 23 17.65 11.95 -5.20
N VAL A 24 18.20 12.06 -3.99
CA VAL A 24 19.27 11.18 -3.50
C VAL A 24 18.74 10.28 -2.40
N SER A 25 18.92 8.98 -2.59
CA SER A 25 18.56 7.93 -1.63
C SER A 25 19.79 7.12 -1.24
N SER A 26 20.06 6.99 0.05
CA SER A 26 21.19 6.18 0.52
C SER A 26 21.08 5.81 2.00
N PRO A 27 21.68 4.69 2.44
CA PRO A 27 21.78 4.35 3.85
C PRO A 27 22.73 5.29 4.61
N GLY A 28 22.70 5.19 5.94
CA GLY A 28 23.49 6.07 6.81
C GLY A 28 25.02 5.98 6.63
N ASP A 29 25.55 4.85 6.16
CA ASP A 29 27.00 4.68 5.92
C ASP A 29 27.50 5.32 4.61
N CYS A 30 26.63 5.91 3.81
CA CYS A 30 26.99 6.65 2.58
C CYS A 30 27.05 8.18 2.78
N GLU A 31 27.19 8.65 4.02
CA GLU A 31 27.35 10.09 4.32
C GLU A 31 28.52 10.74 3.57
N PRO A 32 29.72 10.13 3.46
CA PRO A 32 30.82 10.72 2.69
C PRO A 32 30.48 10.96 1.22
N GLU A 33 29.80 10.01 0.58
CA GLU A 33 29.34 10.12 -0.81
C GLU A 33 28.27 11.21 -0.96
N ARG A 34 27.33 11.33 -0.01
CA ARG A 34 26.32 12.39 -0.02
C ARG A 34 26.94 13.79 0.10
N ASN A 35 27.99 13.94 0.93
CA ASN A 35 28.62 15.23 1.20
C ASN A 35 29.30 15.81 -0.04
N VAL A 36 29.86 14.96 -0.91
CA VAL A 36 30.53 15.45 -2.12
C VAL A 36 29.58 15.84 -3.25
N LEU A 37 28.30 15.47 -3.18
CA LEU A 37 27.32 15.81 -4.21
C LEU A 37 27.10 17.32 -4.34
N ASP A 38 27.12 18.09 -3.24
CA ASP A 38 26.93 19.55 -3.32
C ASP A 38 28.01 20.21 -4.18
N GLU A 39 29.27 19.77 -4.00
CA GLU A 39 30.40 20.26 -4.80
C GLU A 39 30.24 19.88 -6.27
N VAL A 40 29.82 18.63 -6.57
CA VAL A 40 29.58 18.18 -7.95
C VAL A 40 28.50 19.05 -8.62
N ILE A 41 27.39 19.28 -7.93
CA ILE A 41 26.28 20.07 -8.44
C ILE A 41 26.71 21.52 -8.67
N ALA A 42 27.41 22.13 -7.71
CA ALA A 42 27.93 23.49 -7.85
C ALA A 42 28.86 23.62 -9.08
N ARG A 43 29.81 22.69 -9.24
CA ARG A 43 30.75 22.69 -10.37
C ARG A 43 30.05 22.58 -11.73
N ILE A 44 29.05 21.71 -11.85
CA ILE A 44 28.30 21.54 -13.11
C ILE A 44 27.44 22.79 -13.40
N ASN A 45 26.81 23.35 -12.36
CA ASN A 45 25.98 24.54 -12.49
C ASN A 45 26.77 25.79 -12.90
N GLU A 46 27.96 25.97 -12.33
CA GLU A 46 28.86 27.08 -12.66
C GLU A 46 29.35 27.03 -14.11
N THR A 47 29.52 25.82 -14.68
CA THR A 47 29.94 25.61 -16.05
C THR A 47 28.77 25.40 -17.02
N GLU A 48 28.31 24.16 -17.23
CA GLU A 48 27.30 23.83 -18.22
C GLU A 48 25.93 24.39 -17.85
N GLY A 49 25.60 24.47 -16.57
CA GLY A 49 24.32 25.02 -16.13
C GLY A 49 24.15 26.47 -16.54
N ASN A 50 25.18 27.30 -16.36
CA ASN A 50 25.19 28.69 -16.79
C ASN A 50 25.21 28.83 -18.33
N LEU A 51 25.93 27.95 -19.03
CA LEU A 51 26.02 27.98 -20.50
C LEU A 51 24.72 27.55 -21.19
N THR A 52 24.01 26.58 -20.62
CA THR A 52 22.81 25.97 -21.23
C THR A 52 21.50 26.50 -20.65
N GLY A 53 21.55 27.20 -19.51
CA GLY A 53 20.37 27.59 -18.72
C GLY A 53 19.73 26.43 -17.93
N ARG A 54 20.34 25.24 -17.92
CA ARG A 54 19.81 24.02 -17.26
C ARG A 54 20.53 23.78 -15.94
N GLN A 55 19.94 24.21 -14.84
CA GLN A 55 20.53 24.13 -13.50
C GLN A 55 20.13 22.83 -12.80
N LEU A 56 21.09 22.10 -12.23
CA LEU A 56 20.84 20.95 -11.38
C LEU A 56 20.45 21.41 -9.97
N LYS A 57 19.39 20.83 -9.39
CA LYS A 57 18.95 21.09 -8.03
C LYS A 57 18.89 19.80 -7.23
N LEU A 58 19.74 19.69 -6.22
CA LEU A 58 19.80 18.53 -5.34
C LEU A 58 18.69 18.60 -4.29
N PHE A 59 17.99 17.49 -4.10
CA PHE A 59 17.05 17.29 -3.00
C PHE A 59 17.62 16.21 -2.07
N LYS A 60 18.06 16.64 -0.89
CA LYS A 60 18.43 15.78 0.23
C LYS A 60 17.33 15.83 1.29
N TRP A 61 16.95 14.68 1.84
CA TRP A 61 15.89 14.61 2.84
C TRP A 61 16.26 15.36 4.14
N GLU A 62 17.55 15.39 4.52
CA GLU A 62 18.07 16.06 5.73
C GLU A 62 17.87 17.58 5.70
N ASP A 63 17.93 18.18 4.50
CA ASP A 63 17.89 19.64 4.32
C ASP A 63 16.51 20.18 3.90
N ASN A 64 15.63 19.30 3.38
CA ASN A 64 14.40 19.73 2.69
C ASN A 64 13.10 19.11 3.25
N VAL A 65 13.18 18.26 4.27
CA VAL A 65 12.00 17.71 4.97
C VAL A 65 11.76 18.50 6.24
N ILE A 66 10.60 19.15 6.36
CA ILE A 66 10.23 19.84 7.60
C ILE A 66 9.86 18.78 8.64
N PRO A 67 10.49 18.77 9.84
CA PRO A 67 10.12 17.84 10.90
C PRO A 67 8.65 18.04 11.30
N ARG A 68 7.85 16.98 11.19
CA ARG A 68 6.45 16.94 11.62
C ARG A 68 6.25 15.71 12.51
N LEU A 69 5.41 15.81 13.53
CA LEU A 69 4.96 14.65 14.29
C LEU A 69 4.18 13.71 13.35
N GLY A 70 4.78 12.57 13.02
CA GLY A 70 4.20 11.45 12.26
C GLY A 70 4.42 10.12 12.99
N LEU A 71 3.68 9.08 12.61
CA LEU A 71 3.68 7.77 13.29
C LEU A 71 5.02 7.01 13.13
N ALA A 72 5.80 7.31 12.10
CA ALA A 72 7.21 6.94 11.96
C ALA A 72 8.03 8.02 11.21
N PRO A 73 9.36 8.16 11.46
CA PRO A 73 10.19 9.18 10.81
C PRO A 73 10.24 9.12 9.28
N GLN A 74 10.06 7.92 8.69
CA GLN A 74 10.13 7.70 7.24
C GLN A 74 8.88 8.20 6.50
N ASP A 75 7.70 8.11 7.13
CA ASP A 75 6.42 8.49 6.50
C ASP A 75 6.33 10.01 6.25
N VAL A 76 7.01 10.80 7.09
CA VAL A 76 7.10 12.26 6.94
C VAL A 76 7.99 12.67 5.76
N VAL A 77 8.97 11.84 5.41
CA VAL A 77 9.86 12.01 4.26
C VAL A 77 9.13 11.62 2.97
N ASP A 78 8.35 10.55 3.01
CA ASP A 78 7.59 10.05 1.86
C ASP A 78 6.53 11.06 1.35
N ASP A 79 5.79 11.69 2.27
CA ASP A 79 4.79 12.76 1.96
C ASP A 79 5.42 14.02 1.33
N GLN A 80 6.71 14.24 1.56
CA GLN A 80 7.44 15.44 1.13
C GLN A 80 8.42 15.17 -0.02
N THR A 81 8.52 13.92 -0.52
CA THR A 81 9.47 13.56 -1.57
C THR A 81 8.96 14.04 -2.94
N PRO A 82 9.59 15.07 -3.55
CA PRO A 82 9.11 15.66 -4.80
C PRO A 82 9.37 14.73 -5.99
N LEU A 83 8.63 14.96 -7.08
CA LEU A 83 9.00 14.42 -8.38
C LEU A 83 10.45 14.84 -8.73
N CYS A 84 11.26 13.91 -9.20
CA CYS A 84 12.63 14.15 -9.62
C CYS A 84 12.80 13.84 -11.11
N ASP A 85 13.78 14.50 -11.72
CA ASP A 85 14.17 14.29 -13.12
C ASP A 85 15.33 13.29 -13.19
N ILE A 86 16.09 13.16 -12.10
CA ILE A 86 17.10 12.14 -11.88
C ILE A 86 16.88 11.52 -10.49
N TYR A 87 16.77 10.19 -10.43
CA TYR A 87 16.89 9.43 -9.19
C TYR A 87 18.33 8.94 -9.04
N LEU A 88 18.93 9.16 -7.87
CA LEU A 88 20.29 8.76 -7.55
C LEU A 88 20.32 7.92 -6.27
N GLY A 89 20.42 6.61 -6.42
CA GLY A 89 20.63 5.67 -5.33
C GLY A 89 22.12 5.46 -5.03
N ILE A 90 22.48 5.33 -3.76
CA ILE A 90 23.85 4.98 -3.32
C ILE A 90 23.76 3.88 -2.27
N MET A 91 24.56 2.81 -2.42
CA MET A 91 24.75 1.79 -1.40
C MET A 91 26.23 1.46 -1.21
N SER A 92 26.60 1.22 0.05
CA SER A 92 27.91 0.69 0.45
C SER A 92 27.74 -0.65 1.18
N SER A 93 28.02 -0.72 2.48
CA SER A 93 28.07 -1.98 3.24
C SER A 93 26.76 -2.30 3.95
N ARG A 94 25.93 -1.29 4.22
CA ARG A 94 24.67 -1.45 4.94
C ARG A 94 23.49 -1.44 3.98
N PHE A 95 22.52 -2.29 4.26
CA PHE A 95 21.26 -2.28 3.52
C PHE A 95 20.30 -1.25 4.12
N GLY A 96 20.30 -1.09 5.45
CA GLY A 96 19.28 -0.30 6.16
C GLY A 96 18.07 -1.15 6.57
N GLY A 97 17.24 -0.63 7.48
CA GLY A 97 16.08 -1.34 8.04
C GLY A 97 16.49 -2.49 8.97
N GLY A 98 16.19 -2.37 10.27
CA GLY A 98 16.34 -3.48 11.21
C GLY A 98 15.52 -4.67 10.73
N GLY A 99 16.06 -5.90 10.78
CA GLY A 99 15.70 -7.07 9.94
C GLY A 99 14.24 -7.55 9.81
N LYS A 100 13.24 -6.81 10.33
CA LYS A 100 11.81 -6.95 10.05
C LYS A 100 11.19 -5.78 9.24
N ARG A 101 11.90 -4.67 9.04
CA ARG A 101 11.46 -3.49 8.26
C ARG A 101 12.24 -3.41 6.95
N ALA A 102 11.56 -3.04 5.86
CA ALA A 102 12.20 -2.71 4.59
C ALA A 102 13.22 -1.58 4.79
N SER A 103 14.30 -1.58 4.00
CA SER A 103 15.24 -0.46 4.00
C SER A 103 14.56 0.80 3.43
N GLY A 104 14.83 1.96 4.03
CA GLY A 104 14.39 3.24 3.49
C GLY A 104 14.84 3.45 2.03
N THR A 105 16.10 3.13 1.72
CA THR A 105 16.65 3.24 0.36
C THR A 105 15.98 2.29 -0.64
N GLU A 106 15.65 1.07 -0.21
CA GLU A 106 14.93 0.11 -1.07
C GLU A 106 13.50 0.61 -1.37
N LYS A 107 12.79 1.08 -0.34
CA LYS A 107 11.43 1.63 -0.48
C LYS A 107 11.44 2.83 -1.43
N GLU A 108 12.37 3.77 -1.22
CA GLU A 108 12.55 4.96 -2.07
C GLU A 108 12.89 4.59 -3.52
N PHE A 109 13.75 3.58 -3.72
CA PHE A 109 14.07 3.06 -5.05
C PHE A 109 12.84 2.44 -5.74
N ARG A 110 12.10 1.59 -5.04
CA ARG A 110 10.90 0.92 -5.57
C ARG A 110 9.84 1.97 -5.94
N ASN A 111 9.62 2.96 -5.07
CA ASN A 111 8.74 4.09 -5.35
C ASN A 111 9.19 4.87 -6.61
N ALA A 112 10.49 5.13 -6.76
CA ALA A 112 11.03 5.81 -7.93
C ALA A 112 10.89 4.97 -9.22
N LEU A 113 11.09 3.66 -9.14
CA LEU A 113 10.94 2.73 -10.26
C LEU A 113 9.48 2.63 -10.72
N GLU A 114 8.53 2.61 -9.79
CA GLU A 114 7.10 2.71 -10.09
C GLU A 114 6.77 4.01 -10.83
N ASN A 115 7.37 5.14 -10.41
CA ASN A 115 7.19 6.42 -11.09
C ASN A 115 7.70 6.40 -12.53
N VAL A 116 8.84 5.76 -12.79
CA VAL A 116 9.42 5.67 -14.15
C VAL A 116 8.51 4.86 -15.07
N ASN A 117 8.01 3.72 -14.59
CA ASN A 117 7.11 2.87 -15.35
C ASN A 117 5.74 3.51 -15.64
N ALA A 118 5.33 4.48 -14.81
CA ALA A 118 4.07 5.21 -14.91
C ALA A 118 4.12 6.46 -15.82
N LYS A 119 5.14 6.58 -16.69
CA LYS A 119 5.40 7.67 -17.67
C LYS A 119 6.10 8.95 -17.14
N THR A 120 6.81 8.89 -16.02
CA THR A 120 7.84 9.91 -15.73
C THR A 120 9.17 9.46 -16.33
N GLN A 121 9.84 10.29 -17.14
CA GLN A 121 11.16 9.97 -17.71
C GLN A 121 12.29 10.28 -16.72
N ALA A 122 12.13 9.92 -15.44
CA ALA A 122 13.20 10.13 -14.47
C ALA A 122 14.38 9.23 -14.81
N TRP A 123 15.56 9.83 -14.99
CA TRP A 123 16.77 9.06 -15.25
C TRP A 123 17.21 8.37 -13.96
N MET A 124 17.23 7.05 -13.93
CA MET A 124 17.64 6.31 -12.74
C MET A 124 19.13 5.96 -12.81
N LEU A 125 19.85 6.32 -11.75
CA LEU A 125 21.22 5.92 -11.50
C LEU A 125 21.28 5.25 -10.12
N PHE A 126 21.96 4.10 -10.03
CA PHE A 126 22.18 3.46 -8.73
C PHE A 126 23.64 3.05 -8.56
N TYR A 127 24.32 3.63 -7.58
CA TYR A 127 25.75 3.41 -7.34
C TYR A 127 25.99 2.40 -6.23
N PHE A 128 26.77 1.36 -6.53
CA PHE A 128 27.24 0.39 -5.55
C PHE A 128 28.74 0.55 -5.31
N ASN A 129 29.15 0.52 -4.04
CA ASN A 129 30.56 0.47 -3.68
C ASN A 129 31.12 -0.93 -4.01
N ASP A 130 32.13 -0.98 -4.88
CA ASP A 130 32.86 -2.21 -5.24
C ASP A 130 33.94 -2.58 -4.21
N ASP A 131 34.27 -1.68 -3.29
CA ASP A 131 35.18 -1.92 -2.17
C ASP A 131 34.53 -1.49 -0.83
N PRO A 132 33.41 -2.13 -0.44
CA PRO A 132 32.71 -1.78 0.79
C PRO A 132 33.53 -2.20 2.02
N PRO A 133 33.42 -1.48 3.15
CA PRO A 133 34.10 -1.85 4.39
C PRO A 133 33.80 -3.29 4.82
N GLN A 134 34.84 -4.01 5.26
CA GLN A 134 34.70 -5.40 5.71
C GLN A 134 33.75 -5.49 6.93
N PRO A 135 32.78 -6.43 6.92
CA PRO A 135 31.82 -6.57 8.01
C PRO A 135 32.51 -7.04 9.29
N LYS A 136 32.30 -6.32 10.40
CA LYS A 136 32.90 -6.62 11.71
C LYS A 136 31.99 -7.45 12.64
N SER A 137 30.82 -7.87 12.17
CA SER A 137 29.87 -8.68 12.94
C SER A 137 28.98 -9.52 12.04
N VAL A 138 28.34 -10.55 12.60
CA VAL A 138 27.36 -11.37 11.87
C VAL A 138 26.17 -10.53 11.39
N ALA A 139 25.75 -9.53 12.17
CA ALA A 139 24.69 -8.61 11.77
C ALA A 139 25.11 -7.77 10.56
N ALA A 140 26.32 -7.21 10.57
CA ALA A 140 26.87 -6.47 9.43
C ALA A 140 27.05 -7.36 8.18
N SER A 141 27.48 -8.61 8.37
CA SER A 141 27.56 -9.59 7.27
C SER A 141 26.20 -9.86 6.63
N LYS A 142 25.13 -9.97 7.43
CA LYS A 142 23.76 -10.13 6.92
C LYS A 142 23.29 -8.88 6.16
N GLU A 143 23.65 -7.68 6.62
CA GLU A 143 23.35 -6.44 5.87
C GLU A 143 24.04 -6.45 4.50
N LEU A 144 25.33 -6.75 4.46
CA LEU A 144 26.10 -6.81 3.22
C LEU A 144 25.55 -7.87 2.25
N THR A 145 25.11 -9.03 2.75
CA THR A 145 24.43 -10.02 1.91
C THR A 145 23.13 -9.49 1.30
N ARG A 146 22.35 -8.67 2.03
CA ARG A 146 21.15 -8.03 1.48
C ARG A 146 21.50 -7.02 0.39
N VAL A 147 22.58 -6.24 0.57
CA VAL A 147 23.09 -5.33 -0.47
C VAL A 147 23.43 -6.10 -1.75
N PHE A 148 24.14 -7.23 -1.66
CA PHE A 148 24.47 -8.03 -2.85
C PHE A 148 23.22 -8.59 -3.56
N LYS A 149 22.25 -9.12 -2.81
CA LYS A 149 20.97 -9.58 -3.41
C LYS A 149 20.24 -8.46 -4.14
N PHE A 150 20.18 -7.29 -3.52
CA PHE A 150 19.54 -6.14 -4.14
C PHE A 150 20.33 -5.61 -5.34
N ARG A 151 21.67 -5.64 -5.29
CA ARG A 151 22.51 -5.35 -6.46
C ARG A 151 22.16 -6.25 -7.63
N GLU A 152 22.06 -7.57 -7.43
CA GLU A 152 21.66 -8.52 -8.49
C GLU A 152 20.27 -8.22 -9.09
N GLU A 153 19.33 -7.72 -8.27
CA GLU A 153 18.02 -7.27 -8.76
C GLU A 153 18.14 -6.02 -9.63
N VAL A 154 18.87 -5.00 -9.17
CA VAL A 154 19.03 -3.72 -9.86
C VAL A 154 19.89 -3.86 -11.12
N GLU A 155 20.84 -4.80 -11.14
CA GLU A 155 21.72 -5.11 -12.28
C GLU A 155 20.89 -5.49 -13.52
N LYS A 156 19.79 -6.23 -13.32
CA LYS A 156 18.86 -6.65 -14.38
C LYS A 156 18.13 -5.48 -15.04
N LEU A 157 18.09 -4.32 -14.38
CA LEU A 157 17.46 -3.11 -14.90
C LEU A 157 18.44 -2.24 -15.72
N GLY A 158 19.74 -2.53 -15.69
CA GLY A 158 20.75 -1.82 -16.49
C GLY A 158 21.08 -0.40 -16.02
N ILE A 159 20.81 -0.07 -14.75
CA ILE A 159 20.95 1.29 -14.18
C ILE A 159 22.12 1.42 -13.18
N ILE A 160 22.98 0.40 -13.09
CA ILE A 160 24.06 0.34 -12.11
C ILE A 160 25.27 1.17 -12.54
N GLY A 161 25.73 2.04 -11.64
CA GLY A 161 27.10 2.55 -11.58
C GLY A 161 27.86 1.89 -10.44
N THR A 162 29.19 1.85 -10.54
CA THR A 162 30.03 1.39 -9.43
C THR A 162 31.12 2.40 -9.10
N TYR A 163 31.55 2.37 -7.85
CA TYR A 163 32.62 3.23 -7.35
C TYR A 163 33.51 2.52 -6.34
N SER A 164 34.72 3.04 -6.16
CA SER A 164 35.68 2.60 -5.14
C SER A 164 36.32 3.84 -4.53
N GLY A 165 36.02 4.09 -3.26
CA GLY A 165 36.40 5.33 -2.57
C GLY A 165 35.56 6.55 -3.00
N VAL A 166 35.60 7.59 -2.17
CA VAL A 166 34.78 8.80 -2.38
C VAL A 166 35.34 9.69 -3.49
N ARG A 167 36.68 9.84 -3.56
CA ARG A 167 37.38 10.74 -4.49
C ARG A 167 38.83 10.29 -4.72
N GLY A 168 39.49 10.84 -5.74
CA GLY A 168 40.94 10.74 -5.94
C GLY A 168 41.36 9.66 -6.92
N SER A 169 40.40 9.04 -7.63
CA SER A 169 40.67 8.09 -8.71
C SER A 169 39.56 8.16 -9.76
N GLU A 170 39.79 7.62 -10.95
CA GLU A 170 38.75 7.50 -12.00
C GLU A 170 37.56 6.62 -11.55
N LYS A 171 37.74 5.80 -10.51
CA LYS A 171 36.71 4.97 -9.90
C LYS A 171 36.08 5.63 -8.67
N GLY A 172 36.54 6.80 -8.25
CA GLY A 172 35.97 7.53 -7.13
C GLY A 172 34.53 7.94 -7.40
N PHE A 173 33.69 7.94 -6.36
CA PHE A 173 32.29 8.31 -6.48
C PHE A 173 32.11 9.71 -7.08
N PHE A 174 32.87 10.69 -6.58
CA PHE A 174 32.86 12.08 -7.05
C PHE A 174 33.09 12.18 -8.56
N GLU A 175 34.16 11.56 -9.06
CA GLU A 175 34.54 11.62 -10.46
C GLU A 175 33.50 10.92 -11.36
N ARG A 176 33.02 9.76 -10.92
CA ARG A 176 31.99 8.98 -11.63
C ARG A 176 30.66 9.72 -11.74
N VAL A 177 30.17 10.26 -10.62
CA VAL A 177 28.88 10.95 -10.59
C VAL A 177 28.96 12.29 -11.33
N GLU A 178 30.07 13.04 -11.20
CA GLU A 178 30.30 14.27 -11.97
C GLU A 178 30.27 13.97 -13.48
N GLN A 179 31.00 12.94 -13.93
CA GLN A 179 31.04 12.54 -15.33
C GLN A 179 29.64 12.16 -15.85
N HIS A 180 28.92 11.30 -15.13
CA HIS A 180 27.60 10.84 -15.57
C HIS A 180 26.57 11.98 -15.60
N LEU A 181 26.55 12.85 -14.57
CA LEU A 181 25.63 14.00 -14.54
C LEU A 181 25.92 15.00 -15.67
N ARG A 182 27.20 15.26 -16.00
CA ARG A 182 27.56 16.10 -17.16
C ARG A 182 27.08 15.48 -18.48
N GLN A 183 27.24 14.17 -18.66
CA GLN A 183 26.75 13.45 -19.84
C GLN A 183 25.23 13.49 -19.94
N LEU A 184 24.52 13.35 -18.81
CA LEU A 184 23.07 13.46 -18.74
C LEU A 184 22.59 14.87 -19.08
N LEU A 185 23.29 15.90 -18.62
CA LEU A 185 22.93 17.29 -18.92
C LEU A 185 23.03 17.62 -20.41
N GLN A 186 23.88 16.91 -21.16
CA GLN A 186 23.98 17.05 -22.62
C GLN A 186 22.83 16.38 -23.38
N ARG A 187 22.04 15.51 -22.73
CA ARG A 187 20.93 14.82 -23.36
C ARG A 187 19.73 15.76 -23.56
N PRO A 188 19.18 15.88 -24.79
CA PRO A 188 18.01 16.72 -25.07
C PRO A 188 16.74 16.24 -24.35
N GLU A 189 16.63 14.93 -24.12
CA GLU A 189 15.46 14.30 -23.48
C GLU A 189 15.34 14.71 -22.01
N LEU A 190 16.46 15.14 -21.41
CA LEU A 190 16.57 15.41 -19.99
C LEU A 190 16.05 16.82 -19.60
N SER A 191 15.29 17.50 -20.48
CA SER A 191 14.74 18.86 -20.24
C SER A 191 13.69 19.34 -21.28
N THR A 192 12.63 18.57 -21.58
CA THR A 192 11.51 19.10 -22.40
C THR A 192 10.13 19.04 -21.76
N ALA A 193 9.96 18.31 -20.65
CA ALA A 193 8.76 18.46 -19.84
C ALA A 193 8.89 19.75 -19.01
N ARG A 194 8.26 20.84 -19.46
CA ARG A 194 7.88 21.90 -18.52
C ARG A 194 7.07 21.23 -17.43
N LEU A 195 7.68 21.05 -16.27
CA LEU A 195 6.96 20.74 -15.05
C LEU A 195 6.20 22.01 -14.71
N SER A 196 5.02 22.15 -15.30
CA SER A 196 3.94 22.86 -14.65
C SER A 196 3.78 22.24 -13.25
N PRO A 197 3.48 23.01 -12.19
CA PRO A 197 3.32 22.50 -10.83
C PRO A 197 2.18 21.47 -10.63
N THR A 198 1.71 20.82 -11.70
CA THR A 198 0.55 19.95 -11.74
C THR A 198 0.75 18.69 -12.59
N SER A 199 1.96 18.34 -13.04
CA SER A 199 2.17 17.13 -13.86
C SER A 199 2.30 15.86 -13.00
N LEU A 200 1.11 15.34 -12.69
CA LEU A 200 0.66 14.13 -12.01
C LEU A 200 1.46 12.84 -12.33
N ARG A 201 1.89 12.11 -11.28
CA ARG A 201 1.93 10.64 -11.35
C ARG A 201 0.50 10.20 -11.69
N PRO A 202 0.29 9.25 -12.62
CA PRO A 202 -1.06 8.79 -12.85
C PRO A 202 -1.58 8.19 -11.54
N SER A 203 -2.70 8.70 -11.04
CA SER A 203 -3.31 8.17 -9.82
C SER A 203 -3.65 6.69 -10.03
N ARG A 204 -3.88 5.95 -8.95
CA ARG A 204 -4.36 4.56 -9.07
C ARG A 204 -5.63 4.49 -9.92
N ARG A 205 -6.52 5.47 -9.80
CA ARG A 205 -7.69 5.61 -10.69
C ARG A 205 -7.27 5.65 -12.15
N GLU A 206 -6.35 6.53 -12.51
CA GLU A 206 -5.88 6.67 -13.89
C GLU A 206 -5.22 5.37 -14.40
N LEU A 207 -4.46 4.69 -13.55
CA LEU A 207 -3.85 3.39 -13.87
C LEU A 207 -4.92 2.30 -14.10
N VAL A 208 -5.91 2.18 -13.20
CA VAL A 208 -7.06 1.27 -13.36
C VAL A 208 -7.82 1.56 -14.65
N MET A 209 -8.10 2.82 -14.93
CA MET A 209 -8.79 3.25 -16.15
C MET A 209 -7.98 2.95 -17.41
N SER A 210 -6.66 3.09 -17.34
CA SER A 210 -5.75 2.81 -18.45
C SER A 210 -5.65 1.30 -18.73
N LYS A 211 -5.56 0.47 -17.68
CA LYS A 211 -5.49 -0.99 -17.83
C LYS A 211 -6.84 -1.61 -18.12
N ARG A 212 -7.95 -0.86 -17.98
CA ARG A 212 -9.33 -1.30 -18.21
C ARG A 212 -9.81 -2.44 -17.32
N HIS A 213 -9.06 -2.78 -16.28
CA HIS A 213 -9.38 -3.84 -15.34
C HIS A 213 -9.44 -3.28 -13.92
N LEU A 214 -10.48 -3.58 -13.16
CA LEU A 214 -10.60 -3.31 -11.73
C LEU A 214 -10.44 -4.63 -10.98
N ARG A 215 -9.38 -4.78 -10.18
CA ARG A 215 -9.10 -6.00 -9.43
C ARG A 215 -9.66 -5.92 -8.03
N CYS A 216 -10.71 -6.70 -7.78
CA CYS A 216 -11.47 -6.69 -6.55
C CYS A 216 -11.12 -7.92 -5.71
N GLY A 217 -10.55 -7.68 -4.53
CA GLY A 217 -10.42 -8.69 -3.49
C GLY A 217 -11.77 -9.11 -2.94
N VAL A 218 -11.98 -10.41 -2.76
CA VAL A 218 -13.24 -10.99 -2.23
C VAL A 218 -12.92 -11.96 -1.11
N THR A 219 -13.48 -11.71 0.07
CA THR A 219 -13.45 -12.63 1.21
C THR A 219 -14.74 -13.43 1.32
N LYS A 220 -14.72 -14.51 2.11
CA LYS A 220 -15.94 -15.27 2.43
C LYS A 220 -16.75 -14.58 3.51
N HIS A 221 -17.73 -13.78 3.09
CA HIS A 221 -18.71 -13.14 3.95
C HIS A 221 -20.12 -13.18 3.32
N PRO A 222 -20.68 -14.38 3.03
CA PRO A 222 -21.98 -14.51 2.37
C PRO A 222 -23.12 -13.98 3.26
N PRO A 223 -24.14 -13.30 2.70
CA PRO A 223 -24.39 -13.08 1.27
C PRO A 223 -23.81 -11.77 0.72
N LEU A 224 -22.96 -11.08 1.47
CA LEU A 224 -22.43 -9.76 1.08
C LEU A 224 -21.33 -9.89 0.03
N ALA A 225 -20.44 -10.85 0.21
CA ALA A 225 -19.40 -11.23 -0.72
C ALA A 225 -19.01 -12.69 -0.46
N ASP A 226 -18.88 -13.52 -1.50
CA ASP A 226 -18.51 -14.92 -1.34
C ASP A 226 -17.79 -15.44 -2.58
N TYR A 227 -17.00 -16.48 -2.39
CA TYR A 227 -16.39 -17.22 -3.49
C TYR A 227 -16.37 -18.73 -3.21
N GLN A 228 -16.49 -19.52 -4.27
CA GLN A 228 -16.47 -20.98 -4.18
C GLN A 228 -15.54 -21.55 -5.25
N PHE A 229 -14.70 -22.49 -4.83
CA PHE A 229 -13.89 -23.30 -5.76
C PHE A 229 -14.77 -24.42 -6.32
N THR A 230 -14.88 -24.48 -7.64
CA THR A 230 -15.54 -25.58 -8.34
C THR A 230 -14.55 -26.72 -8.61
N ASN A 231 -15.07 -27.91 -8.92
CA ASN A 231 -14.25 -29.13 -9.08
C ASN A 231 -13.16 -29.03 -10.16
N ASP A 232 -13.33 -28.13 -11.12
CA ASP A 232 -12.40 -27.80 -12.20
C ASP A 232 -11.38 -26.70 -11.83
N ARG A 233 -11.28 -26.35 -10.54
CA ARG A 233 -10.42 -25.27 -10.00
C ARG A 233 -10.78 -23.87 -10.49
N GLN A 234 -11.97 -23.68 -11.08
CA GLN A 234 -12.50 -22.34 -11.29
C GLN A 234 -13.02 -21.76 -9.98
N VAL A 235 -13.10 -20.43 -9.93
CA VAL A 235 -13.65 -19.71 -8.78
C VAL A 235 -14.89 -18.97 -9.23
N THR A 236 -16.01 -19.27 -8.59
CA THR A 236 -17.25 -18.49 -8.76
C THR A 236 -17.34 -17.46 -7.66
N PHE A 237 -17.76 -16.25 -8.01
CA PHE A 237 -17.91 -15.13 -7.07
C PHE A 237 -19.38 -14.71 -7.01
N SER A 238 -19.89 -14.46 -5.82
CA SER A 238 -21.29 -14.09 -5.60
C SER A 238 -21.45 -13.13 -4.43
N GLY A 239 -22.65 -12.57 -4.30
CA GLY A 239 -23.00 -11.68 -3.20
C GLY A 239 -23.15 -10.23 -3.62
N TYR A 240 -23.80 -9.46 -2.75
CA TYR A 240 -24.22 -8.09 -3.04
C TYR A 240 -23.08 -7.17 -3.54
N TYR A 241 -21.93 -7.14 -2.85
CA TYR A 241 -20.80 -6.29 -3.24
C TYR A 241 -20.12 -6.75 -4.54
N VAL A 242 -20.23 -8.04 -4.87
CA VAL A 242 -19.72 -8.59 -6.14
C VAL A 242 -20.62 -8.12 -7.30
N ASP A 243 -21.94 -8.17 -7.13
CA ASP A 243 -22.89 -7.68 -8.13
C ASP A 243 -22.81 -6.16 -8.31
N LEU A 244 -22.59 -5.44 -7.21
CA LEU A 244 -22.29 -4.00 -7.22
C LEU A 244 -21.03 -3.69 -8.04
N ALA A 245 -19.94 -4.44 -7.85
CA ALA A 245 -18.71 -4.26 -8.63
C ALA A 245 -18.89 -4.60 -10.11
N ARG A 246 -19.73 -5.61 -10.44
CA ARG A 246 -20.10 -5.94 -11.83
C ARG A 246 -20.88 -4.82 -12.50
N ASP A 247 -21.84 -4.22 -11.81
CA ASP A 247 -22.61 -3.09 -12.33
C ASP A 247 -21.73 -1.85 -12.54
N VAL A 248 -20.83 -1.54 -11.60
CA VAL A 248 -19.81 -0.49 -11.78
C VAL A 248 -19.00 -0.75 -13.05
N ALA A 249 -18.44 -1.96 -13.21
CA ALA A 249 -17.64 -2.31 -14.37
C ALA A 249 -18.41 -2.15 -15.69
N ALA A 250 -19.66 -2.61 -15.74
CA ALA A 250 -20.54 -2.46 -16.89
C ALA A 250 -20.80 -0.99 -17.24
N ARG A 251 -21.06 -0.13 -16.25
CA ARG A 251 -21.31 1.29 -16.47
C ARG A 251 -20.06 2.07 -16.89
N THR A 252 -18.90 1.74 -16.33
CA THR A 252 -17.65 2.46 -16.59
C THR A 252 -16.88 1.90 -17.79
N GLY A 253 -17.34 0.81 -18.40
CA GLY A 253 -16.64 0.12 -19.48
C GLY A 253 -15.34 -0.56 -19.03
N LEU A 254 -15.26 -0.94 -17.76
CA LEU A 254 -14.15 -1.72 -17.20
C LEU A 254 -14.48 -3.22 -17.21
N GLN A 255 -13.46 -4.05 -17.15
CA GLN A 255 -13.58 -5.45 -16.73
C GLN A 255 -13.31 -5.54 -15.24
N VAL A 256 -14.01 -6.44 -14.54
CA VAL A 256 -13.75 -6.72 -13.13
C VAL A 256 -13.08 -8.09 -13.01
N ASP A 257 -11.90 -8.12 -12.39
CA ASP A 257 -11.22 -9.36 -12.03
C ASP A 257 -11.42 -9.57 -10.54
N PHE A 258 -12.10 -10.65 -10.16
CA PHE A 258 -12.25 -11.01 -8.75
C PHE A 258 -11.10 -11.90 -8.29
N VAL A 259 -10.54 -11.58 -7.13
CA VAL A 259 -9.41 -12.30 -6.52
C VAL A 259 -9.87 -12.84 -5.16
N PRO A 260 -9.81 -14.16 -4.92
CA PRO A 260 -10.15 -14.69 -3.60
C PRO A 260 -9.06 -14.29 -2.61
N ILE A 261 -9.45 -13.76 -1.45
CA ILE A 261 -8.55 -13.35 -0.39
C ILE A 261 -8.87 -14.14 0.88
N GLN A 262 -7.85 -14.74 1.48
CA GLN A 262 -7.93 -15.32 2.82
C GLN A 262 -7.74 -14.24 3.89
N TRP A 263 -8.33 -14.43 5.06
CA TRP A 263 -8.22 -13.48 6.16
C TRP A 263 -6.78 -13.24 6.62
N GLN A 264 -5.91 -14.25 6.52
CA GLN A 264 -4.48 -14.12 6.83
C GLN A 264 -3.72 -13.19 5.87
N GLU A 265 -4.27 -12.89 4.70
CA GLU A 265 -3.68 -11.97 3.71
C GLU A 265 -3.99 -10.50 4.03
N PHE A 266 -4.86 -10.22 5.03
CA PHE A 266 -5.14 -8.87 5.53
C PHE A 266 -3.97 -8.33 6.34
N THR A 267 -2.99 -7.79 5.64
CA THR A 267 -1.81 -7.14 6.20
C THR A 267 -1.62 -5.77 5.58
N SER A 268 -0.66 -5.00 6.10
CA SER A 268 -0.30 -3.69 5.53
C SER A 268 0.11 -3.73 4.06
N ASP A 269 0.47 -4.91 3.55
CA ASP A 269 1.01 -5.10 2.21
C ASP A 269 -0.06 -5.48 1.17
N ILE A 270 -1.34 -5.56 1.58
CA ILE A 270 -2.45 -5.99 0.70
C ILE A 270 -2.57 -5.14 -0.58
N PHE A 271 -2.15 -3.86 -0.52
CA PHE A 271 -2.12 -2.93 -1.65
C PHE A 271 -0.71 -2.55 -2.12
N ALA A 272 0.34 -3.17 -1.58
CA ALA A 272 1.73 -2.79 -1.82
C ALA A 272 2.25 -3.18 -3.21
N LYS A 273 1.52 -4.02 -3.95
CA LYS A 273 1.90 -4.37 -5.33
C LYS A 273 1.58 -3.20 -6.27
N PRO A 274 2.48 -2.88 -7.23
CA PRO A 274 2.20 -1.89 -8.25
C PRO A 274 0.92 -2.23 -9.01
N VAL A 275 0.08 -1.24 -9.35
CA VAL A 275 -1.21 -1.44 -10.06
C VAL A 275 -1.07 -2.23 -11.37
N ALA A 276 0.10 -2.13 -12.01
CA ALA A 276 0.43 -2.87 -13.23
C ALA A 276 0.72 -4.37 -12.99
N ASP A 277 1.13 -4.79 -11.79
CA ASP A 277 1.37 -6.21 -11.47
C ASP A 277 0.05 -6.98 -11.59
N PRO A 278 0.00 -8.09 -12.36
CA PRO A 278 -1.22 -8.88 -12.53
C PRO A 278 -1.81 -9.44 -11.23
N ARG A 279 -1.02 -9.50 -10.15
CA ARG A 279 -1.42 -9.95 -8.81
C ARG A 279 -1.81 -8.80 -7.88
N ALA A 280 -1.75 -7.55 -8.33
CA ALA A 280 -2.15 -6.42 -7.52
C ALA A 280 -3.65 -6.42 -7.26
N ILE A 281 -4.04 -6.02 -6.06
CA ILE A 281 -5.44 -5.78 -5.68
C ILE A 281 -5.65 -4.27 -5.70
N ASP A 282 -6.75 -3.82 -6.29
CA ASP A 282 -7.10 -2.40 -6.37
C ASP A 282 -7.98 -1.98 -5.17
N LEU A 283 -8.93 -2.84 -4.78
CA LEU A 283 -9.81 -2.66 -3.63
C LEU A 283 -10.26 -4.02 -3.08
N VAL A 284 -10.81 -4.05 -1.86
CA VAL A 284 -11.38 -5.28 -1.26
C VAL A 284 -12.83 -5.05 -0.86
N LEU A 285 -13.69 -5.98 -1.26
CA LEU A 285 -15.14 -5.90 -1.10
C LEU A 285 -15.60 -6.47 0.25
N SER A 286 -16.59 -5.81 0.85
CA SER A 286 -17.31 -6.25 2.06
C SER A 286 -16.41 -6.54 3.27
N VAL A 287 -15.71 -5.50 3.72
CA VAL A 287 -14.77 -5.56 4.86
C VAL A 287 -15.26 -4.67 6.00
N PHE A 288 -15.12 -5.15 7.23
CA PHE A 288 -15.34 -4.32 8.43
C PHE A 288 -14.24 -3.29 8.62
N GLU A 289 -14.65 -2.06 8.89
CA GLU A 289 -13.78 -0.95 9.28
C GLU A 289 -13.37 -1.09 10.76
N THR A 290 -12.39 -1.96 11.04
CA THR A 290 -11.83 -2.15 12.39
C THR A 290 -10.72 -1.13 12.69
N SER A 291 -10.37 -0.97 13.96
CA SER A 291 -9.26 -0.09 14.37
C SER A 291 -7.92 -0.56 13.81
N GLU A 292 -7.68 -1.86 13.79
CA GLU A 292 -6.47 -2.47 13.22
C GLU A 292 -6.35 -2.21 11.72
N ARG A 293 -7.43 -2.41 10.96
CA ARG A 293 -7.38 -2.23 9.51
C ARG A 293 -7.22 -0.76 9.10
N ARG A 294 -7.74 0.16 9.92
CA ARG A 294 -7.52 1.61 9.77
C ARG A 294 -6.07 2.04 9.95
N ASP A 295 -5.16 1.19 10.44
CA ASP A 295 -3.75 1.54 10.52
C ASP A 295 -3.06 1.48 9.13
N TYR A 296 -3.60 0.68 8.20
CA TYR A 296 -2.93 0.41 6.91
C TYR A 296 -3.82 0.56 5.67
N ALA A 297 -5.12 0.78 5.82
CA ALA A 297 -6.06 0.99 4.72
C ALA A 297 -7.08 2.08 5.04
N ASP A 298 -7.65 2.67 3.99
CA ASP A 298 -8.80 3.57 4.08
C ASP A 298 -10.08 2.81 3.71
N PHE A 299 -11.23 3.35 4.12
CA PHE A 299 -12.53 2.71 3.93
C PHE A 299 -13.53 3.69 3.32
N THR A 300 -14.28 3.20 2.34
CA THR A 300 -15.34 3.95 1.67
C THR A 300 -16.55 3.06 1.44
N CYS A 301 -17.65 3.63 0.95
CA CYS A 301 -18.87 2.86 0.64
C CYS A 301 -19.32 1.98 1.82
N ASN A 302 -19.26 2.53 3.04
CA ASN A 302 -19.72 1.92 4.27
C ASN A 302 -21.25 1.80 4.28
N PHE A 303 -21.81 1.06 3.33
CA PHE A 303 -23.24 1.01 3.02
C PHE A 303 -24.05 0.21 4.03
N HIS A 304 -23.37 -0.64 4.80
CA HIS A 304 -24.01 -1.54 5.74
C HIS A 304 -23.36 -1.44 7.12
N SER A 305 -24.16 -1.78 8.13
CA SER A 305 -23.65 -1.99 9.48
C SER A 305 -24.14 -3.32 10.01
N ILE A 306 -23.21 -4.04 10.64
CA ILE A 306 -23.37 -5.41 11.10
C ILE A 306 -22.81 -5.49 12.52
N ASP A 307 -23.55 -6.18 13.38
CA ASP A 307 -23.16 -6.38 14.77
C ASP A 307 -22.17 -7.54 14.88
N LEU A 308 -21.14 -7.37 15.71
CA LEU A 308 -20.37 -8.46 16.26
C LEU A 308 -21.11 -9.01 17.48
N CYS A 309 -21.28 -10.33 17.56
CA CYS A 309 -22.07 -11.00 18.59
C CYS A 309 -21.24 -12.07 19.30
N ALA A 310 -21.54 -12.28 20.58
CA ALA A 310 -21.09 -13.46 21.31
C ALA A 310 -22.13 -14.58 21.16
N VAL A 311 -21.66 -15.78 20.87
CA VAL A 311 -22.46 -17.00 20.73
C VAL A 311 -22.01 -18.01 21.79
N VAL A 312 -22.99 -18.58 22.50
CA VAL A 312 -22.78 -19.54 23.58
C VAL A 312 -23.72 -20.74 23.42
N ALA A 313 -23.47 -21.82 24.15
CA ALA A 313 -24.42 -22.93 24.21
C ALA A 313 -25.78 -22.49 24.79
N ASP A 314 -26.87 -23.12 24.36
CA ASP A 314 -28.23 -22.78 24.82
C ASP A 314 -28.37 -22.83 26.35
N ASP A 315 -27.82 -23.87 26.96
CA ASP A 315 -27.82 -24.12 28.40
C ASP A 315 -26.66 -23.43 29.15
N SER A 316 -25.89 -22.58 28.47
CA SER A 316 -24.80 -21.83 29.08
C SER A 316 -25.30 -20.89 30.17
N LYS A 317 -24.53 -20.80 31.26
CA LYS A 317 -24.75 -19.85 32.35
C LYS A 317 -24.44 -18.40 31.96
N ILE A 318 -23.74 -18.18 30.85
CA ILE A 318 -23.36 -16.85 30.34
C ILE A 318 -24.62 -16.19 29.76
N GLN A 319 -25.04 -15.06 30.33
CA GLN A 319 -26.23 -14.33 29.89
C GLN A 319 -25.90 -12.97 29.27
N THR A 320 -24.82 -12.35 29.73
CA THR A 320 -24.44 -10.96 29.41
C THR A 320 -22.99 -10.88 28.95
N LEU A 321 -22.60 -9.73 28.37
CA LEU A 321 -21.20 -9.49 28.01
C LEU A 321 -20.29 -9.37 29.25
N ASP A 322 -20.81 -8.94 30.39
CA ASP A 322 -20.03 -8.83 31.63
C ASP A 322 -19.63 -10.20 32.19
N ASP A 323 -20.48 -11.22 32.01
CA ASP A 323 -20.16 -12.61 32.39
C ASP A 323 -18.90 -13.11 31.67
N LEU A 324 -18.60 -12.59 30.47
CA LEU A 324 -17.42 -12.98 29.69
C LEU A 324 -16.10 -12.53 30.32
N ARG A 325 -16.11 -11.46 31.12
CA ARG A 325 -14.90 -10.89 31.75
C ARG A 325 -14.52 -11.61 33.04
N GLY A 326 -15.51 -12.19 33.73
CA GLY A 326 -15.34 -12.81 35.05
C GLY A 326 -15.04 -14.31 35.04
N MET A 327 -15.10 -14.95 33.88
CA MET A 327 -15.01 -16.41 33.75
C MET A 327 -13.76 -16.85 32.99
N GLN A 328 -13.19 -17.98 33.39
CA GLN A 328 -12.17 -18.68 32.60
C GLN A 328 -12.89 -19.42 31.47
N LEU A 329 -12.89 -18.83 30.28
CA LEU A 329 -13.60 -19.33 29.10
C LEU A 329 -12.63 -19.75 28.01
N ARG A 330 -13.03 -20.75 27.21
CA ARG A 330 -12.39 -21.15 25.96
C ARG A 330 -13.09 -20.45 24.80
N TRP A 331 -12.38 -19.53 24.15
CA TRP A 331 -12.89 -18.68 23.09
C TRP A 331 -12.61 -19.28 21.71
N ALA A 332 -13.65 -19.67 20.98
CA ALA A 332 -13.55 -20.07 19.59
C ALA A 332 -13.55 -18.84 18.68
N VAL A 333 -12.45 -18.58 17.99
CA VAL A 333 -12.25 -17.37 17.15
C VAL A 333 -11.54 -17.73 15.85
N ALA A 334 -11.83 -17.01 14.77
CA ALA A 334 -11.20 -17.21 13.46
C ALA A 334 -10.07 -16.20 13.24
N GLU A 335 -8.86 -16.67 12.94
CA GLU A 335 -7.69 -15.78 12.80
C GLU A 335 -7.91 -14.73 11.70
N GLY A 336 -7.57 -13.46 11.99
CA GLY A 336 -7.73 -12.33 11.06
C GLY A 336 -9.15 -11.74 10.99
N GLU A 337 -10.12 -12.34 11.68
CA GLU A 337 -11.50 -11.82 11.75
C GLU A 337 -11.71 -10.82 12.87
N ALA A 338 -12.73 -9.97 12.74
CA ALA A 338 -13.04 -8.95 13.74
C ALA A 338 -13.32 -9.54 15.14
N GLY A 339 -13.87 -10.75 15.22
CA GLY A 339 -14.05 -11.46 16.50
C GLY A 339 -12.74 -11.89 17.15
N TRP A 340 -11.74 -12.27 16.36
CA TRP A 340 -10.39 -12.55 16.83
C TRP A 340 -9.66 -11.27 17.22
N GLU A 341 -9.74 -10.22 16.39
CA GLU A 341 -9.18 -8.90 16.71
C GLU A 341 -9.74 -8.40 18.07
N TYR A 342 -11.05 -8.53 18.30
CA TYR A 342 -11.70 -8.18 19.56
C TYR A 342 -11.18 -9.01 20.75
N ALA A 343 -11.14 -10.34 20.62
CA ALA A 343 -10.70 -11.22 21.69
C ALA A 343 -9.22 -10.96 22.08
N VAL A 344 -8.35 -10.76 21.08
CA VAL A 344 -6.91 -10.57 21.30
C VAL A 344 -6.59 -9.15 21.77
N ARG A 345 -7.19 -8.11 21.18
CA ARG A 345 -6.80 -6.72 21.46
C ARG A 345 -7.59 -6.08 22.59
N GLU A 346 -8.92 -6.24 22.58
CA GLU A 346 -9.79 -5.57 23.54
C GLU A 346 -9.87 -6.35 24.85
N LEU A 347 -10.17 -7.65 24.75
CA LEU A 347 -10.26 -8.51 25.94
C LEU A 347 -8.91 -9.04 26.42
N ARG A 348 -7.87 -8.98 25.57
CA ARG A 348 -6.52 -9.49 25.88
C ARG A 348 -6.55 -10.92 26.40
N ILE A 349 -7.39 -11.74 25.77
CA ILE A 349 -7.51 -13.16 26.14
C ILE A 349 -6.18 -13.85 25.84
N GLU A 350 -5.67 -14.58 26.84
CA GLU A 350 -4.46 -15.36 26.71
C GLU A 350 -4.62 -16.45 25.64
N SER A 351 -3.57 -16.73 24.88
CA SER A 351 -3.63 -17.66 23.74
C SER A 351 -4.07 -19.07 24.15
N PHE A 352 -3.73 -19.54 25.35
CA PHE A 352 -4.15 -20.84 25.88
C PHE A 352 -5.66 -20.91 26.22
N ASN A 353 -6.33 -19.76 26.28
CA ASN A 353 -7.79 -19.65 26.42
C ASN A 353 -8.49 -19.47 25.06
N THR A 354 -7.75 -19.54 23.94
CA THR A 354 -8.32 -19.42 22.59
C THR A 354 -8.22 -20.74 21.82
N ILE A 355 -9.28 -21.07 21.10
CA ILE A 355 -9.33 -22.11 20.07
C ILE A 355 -9.38 -21.38 18.75
N VAL A 356 -8.21 -21.16 18.16
CA VAL A 356 -8.07 -20.40 16.90
C VAL A 356 -8.37 -21.33 15.73
N VAL A 357 -9.42 -21.01 14.97
CA VAL A 357 -9.74 -21.74 13.74
C VAL A 357 -9.00 -21.13 12.55
N GLN A 358 -8.36 -22.02 11.79
CA GLN A 358 -7.60 -21.72 10.58
C GLN A 358 -8.45 -22.11 9.38
N ASN A 359 -9.40 -21.26 8.97
CA ASN A 359 -10.23 -21.52 7.79
C ASN A 359 -10.95 -20.22 7.39
N PRO A 360 -11.16 -19.93 6.09
CA PRO A 360 -12.07 -18.85 5.67
C PRO A 360 -13.53 -19.05 6.13
N ASP A 361 -13.92 -20.25 6.62
CA ASP A 361 -15.28 -20.48 7.15
C ASP A 361 -15.40 -20.24 8.66
N ILE A 362 -15.92 -19.05 8.99
CA ILE A 362 -16.25 -18.59 10.35
C ILE A 362 -17.21 -19.55 11.06
N GLY A 363 -18.04 -20.30 10.32
CA GLY A 363 -18.97 -21.29 10.88
C GLY A 363 -18.28 -22.39 11.71
N THR A 364 -16.98 -22.61 11.49
CA THR A 364 -16.19 -23.56 12.29
C THR A 364 -16.15 -23.15 13.77
N ALA A 365 -16.02 -21.85 14.08
CA ALA A 365 -16.01 -21.37 15.47
C ALA A 365 -17.35 -21.65 16.18
N LEU A 366 -18.46 -21.53 15.45
CA LEU A 366 -19.80 -21.84 15.96
C LEU A 366 -19.99 -23.33 16.21
N SER A 367 -19.44 -24.18 15.33
CA SER A 367 -19.49 -25.63 15.51
C SER A 367 -18.75 -26.10 16.77
N ILE A 368 -17.64 -25.44 17.13
CA ILE A 368 -16.86 -25.73 18.35
C ILE A 368 -17.69 -25.46 19.61
N VAL A 369 -18.44 -24.35 19.64
CA VAL A 369 -19.35 -24.04 20.75
C VAL A 369 -20.54 -25.01 20.76
N SER A 370 -21.12 -25.31 19.59
CA SER A 370 -22.21 -26.29 19.49
C SER A 370 -21.81 -27.70 19.93
N ALA A 371 -20.53 -28.06 19.80
CA ALA A 371 -19.97 -29.33 20.26
C ALA A 371 -19.50 -29.30 21.72
N ALA A 372 -19.73 -28.20 22.46
CA ALA A 372 -19.24 -27.96 23.82
C ALA A 372 -17.71 -28.00 23.98
N ALA A 373 -16.96 -27.89 22.88
CA ALA A 373 -15.50 -27.85 22.86
C ALA A 373 -14.96 -26.43 23.15
N GLY A 374 -15.76 -25.40 22.90
CA GLY A 374 -15.53 -24.02 23.33
C GLY A 374 -16.73 -23.48 24.09
N ASP A 375 -16.52 -22.43 24.88
CA ASP A 375 -17.54 -21.86 25.76
C ASP A 375 -18.22 -20.64 25.12
N VAL A 376 -17.48 -19.89 24.30
CA VAL A 376 -17.97 -18.71 23.58
C VAL A 376 -17.31 -18.62 22.20
N ALA A 377 -18.06 -18.19 21.19
CA ALA A 377 -17.54 -17.73 19.91
C ALA A 377 -17.90 -16.27 19.70
N VAL A 378 -17.01 -15.49 19.09
CA VAL A 378 -17.30 -14.11 18.70
C VAL A 378 -17.27 -14.01 17.19
N VAL A 379 -18.43 -13.74 16.60
CA VAL A 379 -18.64 -13.73 15.15
C VAL A 379 -19.61 -12.63 14.77
N ASP A 380 -19.65 -12.24 13.51
CA ASP A 380 -20.66 -11.29 13.05
C ASP A 380 -22.07 -11.91 13.06
N ARG A 381 -23.08 -11.05 13.19
CA ARG A 381 -24.49 -11.46 13.31
C ARG A 381 -25.01 -12.17 12.07
N VAL A 382 -24.50 -11.82 10.88
CA VAL A 382 -24.93 -12.41 9.60
C VAL A 382 -24.50 -13.87 9.54
N THR A 383 -23.22 -14.12 9.84
CA THR A 383 -22.66 -15.47 9.92
C THR A 383 -23.40 -16.31 10.96
N ALA A 384 -23.59 -15.79 12.19
CA ALA A 384 -24.29 -16.51 13.24
C ALA A 384 -25.73 -16.89 12.83
N TYR A 385 -26.47 -15.93 12.28
CA TYR A 385 -27.83 -16.14 11.81
C TYR A 385 -27.90 -17.19 10.70
N ARG A 386 -27.01 -17.11 9.70
CA ARG A 386 -26.94 -18.09 8.61
C ARG A 386 -26.61 -19.48 9.13
N TYR A 387 -25.63 -19.59 10.03
CA TYR A 387 -25.22 -20.86 10.59
C TYR A 387 -26.36 -21.57 11.31
N ILE A 388 -27.09 -20.85 12.18
CA ILE A 388 -28.24 -21.41 12.92
C ILE A 388 -29.35 -21.86 11.97
N ARG A 389 -29.63 -21.11 10.91
CA ARG A 389 -30.62 -21.52 9.90
C ARG A 389 -30.21 -22.77 9.13
N MET A 390 -28.93 -22.92 8.82
CA MET A 390 -28.39 -24.08 8.12
C MET A 390 -28.23 -25.30 9.04
N HIS A 391 -28.14 -25.09 10.35
CA HIS A 391 -27.92 -26.12 11.36
C HIS A 391 -28.97 -26.00 12.48
N PRO A 392 -30.26 -26.26 12.22
CA PRO A 392 -31.32 -26.12 13.23
C PRO A 392 -31.13 -27.02 14.46
N GLN A 393 -30.29 -28.04 14.37
CA GLN A 393 -29.88 -28.91 15.47
C GLN A 393 -28.76 -28.33 16.36
N ALA A 394 -28.11 -27.24 15.95
CA ALA A 394 -27.03 -26.63 16.71
C ALA A 394 -27.60 -26.00 18.00
N LYS A 395 -27.08 -26.43 19.15
CA LYS A 395 -27.57 -26.02 20.48
C LYS A 395 -26.87 -24.75 20.96
N ILE A 396 -27.01 -23.68 20.19
CA ILE A 396 -26.32 -22.41 20.41
C ILE A 396 -27.28 -21.23 20.30
N ARG A 397 -27.00 -20.18 21.07
CA ARG A 397 -27.73 -18.92 21.05
C ARG A 397 -26.79 -17.72 21.04
N LEU A 398 -27.24 -16.63 20.45
CA LEU A 398 -26.58 -15.34 20.55
C LEU A 398 -26.90 -14.71 21.90
N LEU A 399 -25.93 -14.02 22.51
CA LEU A 399 -26.24 -13.07 23.57
C LEU A 399 -27.07 -11.91 23.00
N LYS A 400 -27.95 -11.36 23.84
CA LYS A 400 -28.87 -10.27 23.42
C LYS A 400 -28.10 -9.00 23.09
N GLU A 401 -27.04 -8.72 23.83
CA GLU A 401 -26.16 -7.57 23.65
C GLU A 401 -25.21 -7.80 22.47
N SER A 402 -25.07 -6.78 21.63
CA SER A 402 -24.03 -6.76 20.60
C SER A 402 -22.69 -6.39 21.24
N VAL A 403 -21.64 -7.12 20.89
CA VAL A 403 -20.27 -6.89 21.36
C VAL A 403 -19.79 -5.53 20.85
N LEU A 404 -19.88 -5.35 19.53
CA LEU A 404 -19.53 -4.14 18.81
C LEU A 404 -20.45 -4.02 17.59
N LYS A 405 -20.52 -2.83 17.02
CA LYS A 405 -21.21 -2.58 15.75
C LYS A 405 -20.22 -2.03 14.74
N PHE A 406 -20.01 -2.76 13.64
CA PHE A 406 -19.06 -2.37 12.61
C PHE A 406 -19.76 -1.73 11.42
N LYS A 407 -19.05 -0.83 10.75
CA LYS A 407 -19.36 -0.43 9.39
C LYS A 407 -18.74 -1.45 8.45
N ASN A 408 -19.52 -1.90 7.47
CA ASN A 408 -19.09 -2.79 6.41
C ASN A 408 -19.07 -2.03 5.09
N GLY A 409 -17.93 -2.03 4.43
CA GLY A 409 -17.71 -1.23 3.23
C GLY A 409 -16.66 -1.82 2.31
N ILE A 410 -16.05 -0.93 1.55
CA ILE A 410 -15.00 -1.24 0.60
C ILE A 410 -13.70 -0.70 1.16
N MET A 411 -12.73 -1.60 1.33
CA MET A 411 -11.38 -1.24 1.76
C MET A 411 -10.57 -0.83 0.53
N VAL A 412 -9.90 0.31 0.64
CA VAL A 412 -9.09 0.92 -0.42
C VAL A 412 -7.69 1.25 0.12
N PRO A 413 -6.69 1.44 -0.76
CA PRO A 413 -5.35 1.87 -0.36
C PRO A 413 -5.40 3.14 0.49
N ARG A 414 -4.56 3.17 1.53
CA ARG A 414 -4.42 4.33 2.39
C ARG A 414 -3.82 5.51 1.62
N GLN A 415 -4.23 6.73 1.97
CA GLN A 415 -3.67 7.98 1.43
C GLN A 415 -3.84 8.14 -0.10
N ASP A 416 -4.86 7.53 -0.69
CA ASP A 416 -5.21 7.69 -2.12
C ASP A 416 -6.60 8.33 -2.29
N PRO A 417 -6.75 9.64 -1.99
CA PRO A 417 -8.05 10.31 -1.98
C PRO A 417 -8.71 10.40 -3.36
N ASP A 418 -7.92 10.40 -4.44
CA ASP A 418 -8.47 10.41 -5.81
C ASP A 418 -9.13 9.06 -6.15
N PHE A 419 -8.46 7.96 -5.82
CA PHE A 419 -9.01 6.63 -6.02
C PHE A 419 -10.18 6.34 -5.07
N GLU A 420 -10.06 6.71 -3.79
CA GLU A 420 -11.13 6.57 -2.80
C GLU A 420 -12.40 7.32 -3.25
N ALA A 421 -12.26 8.58 -3.67
CA ALA A 421 -13.39 9.37 -4.14
C ALA A 421 -14.05 8.76 -5.38
N TRP A 422 -13.25 8.28 -6.33
CA TRP A 422 -13.78 7.60 -7.50
C TRP A 422 -14.54 6.32 -7.16
N VAL A 423 -13.97 5.46 -6.29
CA VAL A 423 -14.66 4.26 -5.80
C VAL A 423 -15.97 4.66 -5.12
N ARG A 424 -15.94 5.67 -4.25
CA ARG A 424 -17.13 6.18 -3.56
C ARG A 424 -18.23 6.57 -4.53
N ASP A 425 -17.89 7.37 -5.53
CA ASP A 425 -18.85 7.94 -6.46
C ASP A 425 -19.46 6.86 -7.38
N GLU A 426 -18.62 5.97 -7.94
CA GLU A 426 -19.10 4.92 -8.83
C GLU A 426 -19.94 3.87 -8.10
N PHE A 427 -19.49 3.41 -6.93
CA PHE A 427 -20.25 2.42 -6.17
C PHE A 427 -21.52 3.02 -5.56
N SER A 428 -21.51 4.28 -5.13
CA SER A 428 -22.73 4.97 -4.66
C SER A 428 -23.74 5.19 -5.78
N THR A 429 -23.26 5.47 -7.00
CA THR A 429 -24.11 5.59 -8.19
C THR A 429 -24.73 4.23 -8.54
N SER A 430 -23.92 3.17 -8.54
CA SER A 430 -24.36 1.80 -8.78
C SER A 430 -25.39 1.33 -7.75
N ARG A 431 -25.17 1.63 -6.46
CA ARG A 431 -26.11 1.31 -5.36
C ARG A 431 -27.52 1.88 -5.59
N ARG A 432 -27.63 3.02 -6.27
CA ARG A 432 -28.92 3.68 -6.57
C ARG A 432 -29.61 3.12 -7.81
N SER A 433 -28.97 2.22 -8.56
CA SER A 433 -29.62 1.60 -9.71
C SER A 433 -30.80 0.71 -9.23
N PRO A 434 -31.93 0.66 -9.94
CA PRO A 434 -33.10 -0.11 -9.48
C PRO A 434 -32.78 -1.59 -9.24
N GLN A 435 -31.96 -2.18 -10.10
CA GLN A 435 -31.56 -3.58 -9.98
C GLN A 435 -30.72 -3.83 -8.72
N ILE A 436 -29.72 -2.98 -8.45
CA ILE A 436 -28.87 -3.13 -7.28
C ILE A 436 -29.64 -2.81 -5.99
N ALA A 437 -30.53 -1.82 -5.99
CA ALA A 437 -31.36 -1.49 -4.85
C ALA A 437 -32.32 -2.64 -4.47
N GLU A 438 -32.82 -3.37 -5.46
CA GLU A 438 -33.63 -4.58 -5.24
C GLU A 438 -32.77 -5.70 -4.63
N LEU A 439 -31.59 -5.96 -5.18
CA LEU A 439 -30.65 -6.96 -4.63
C LEU A 439 -30.25 -6.63 -3.19
N GLU A 440 -30.02 -5.36 -2.87
CA GLU A 440 -29.71 -4.90 -1.50
C GLU A 440 -30.88 -5.21 -0.55
N SER A 441 -32.10 -4.91 -0.98
CA SER A 441 -33.32 -5.09 -0.19
C SER A 441 -33.63 -6.57 0.05
N GLN A 442 -33.45 -7.40 -0.99
CA GLN A 442 -33.56 -8.85 -0.88
C GLN A 442 -32.51 -9.42 0.07
N MET A 443 -31.25 -9.02 -0.07
CA MET A 443 -30.14 -9.45 0.79
C MET A 443 -30.39 -9.13 2.27
N ILE A 444 -30.84 -7.91 2.56
CA ILE A 444 -31.18 -7.48 3.93
C ILE A 444 -32.33 -8.31 4.50
N THR A 445 -33.37 -8.54 3.70
CA THR A 445 -34.52 -9.35 4.08
C THR A 445 -34.11 -10.79 4.39
N ASP A 446 -33.29 -11.39 3.54
CA ASP A 446 -32.79 -12.75 3.72
C ASP A 446 -31.91 -12.91 4.95
N CYS A 447 -31.24 -11.84 5.37
CA CYS A 447 -30.44 -11.77 6.59
C CYS A 447 -31.26 -11.55 7.87
N GLY A 448 -32.59 -11.45 7.80
CA GLY A 448 -33.46 -11.36 8.98
C GLY A 448 -33.15 -10.17 9.90
N GLY A 449 -32.66 -9.06 9.32
CA GLY A 449 -32.25 -7.86 10.08
C GLY A 449 -30.82 -7.90 10.65
N ALA A 450 -30.02 -8.92 10.35
CA ALA A 450 -28.60 -8.97 10.73
C ALA A 450 -27.72 -7.95 9.97
N VAL A 451 -28.21 -7.48 8.82
CA VAL A 451 -27.61 -6.40 8.03
C VAL A 451 -28.52 -5.18 8.11
N THR A 452 -27.95 -4.02 8.44
CA THR A 452 -28.67 -2.74 8.42
C THR A 452 -28.04 -1.80 7.41
N LYS A 453 -28.84 -1.00 6.70
CA LYS A 453 -28.30 0.07 5.86
C LYS A 453 -27.63 1.11 6.75
N TYR A 454 -26.45 1.54 6.35
CA TYR A 454 -25.71 2.64 6.96
C TYR A 454 -25.75 3.83 5.99
N ALA A 455 -25.99 5.01 6.57
CA ALA A 455 -26.34 6.24 5.86
C ALA A 455 -25.16 6.82 5.07
#